data_AF-M7YAN8-F1
#
_entry.id   AF-M7YAN8-F1
#
_cell.length_a   1.000
_cell.length_b   1.000
_cell.length_c   1.000
_cell.angle_alpha   90.00
_cell.angle_beta   90.00
_cell.angle_gamma   90.00
#
_symmetry.space_group_name_H-M   'P 1'
#
loop_
_entity.id
_entity.type
_entity.pdbx_description
1 polymer ?
#
loop_
_entity_poly.entity_id
_entity_poly.type
_entity_poly.pdbx_seq_one_letter_code
_entity_poly.pdbx_strand_id
1 'polypeptide(L)' 'MSKFWFPVLILSAMLLITVLFYADMLGQKDLNNGLFACTVVWFGGLAAVDYWKKKA' A
#
# COMPACT_ATOMS: atom_id res chain seq x y z
N MET A 1 -2.83 11.55 -17.29
CA MET A 1 -3.81 11.61 -16.18
C MET A 1 -3.21 10.95 -14.94
N SER A 2 -3.17 11.74 -13.85
CA SER A 2 -2.84 11.44 -12.45
C SER A 2 -1.65 10.50 -12.11
N LYS A 3 -0.44 11.09 -12.01
CA LYS A 3 0.73 10.49 -11.32
C LYS A 3 0.46 10.17 -9.83
N PHE A 4 -0.68 10.60 -9.29
CA PHE A 4 -1.04 10.48 -7.87
C PHE A 4 -1.96 9.30 -7.55
N TRP A 5 -2.46 8.54 -8.53
CA TRP A 5 -3.40 7.45 -8.23
C TRP A 5 -2.77 6.28 -7.45
N PHE A 6 -1.52 5.94 -7.76
CA PHE A 6 -0.80 4.87 -7.08
C PHE A 6 -0.58 5.16 -5.58
N PRO A 7 -0.05 6.35 -5.18
CA PRO A 7 0.10 6.67 -3.77
C PRO A 7 -1.25 6.83 -3.05
N VAL A 8 -2.29 7.35 -3.72
CA VAL A 8 -3.64 7.49 -3.15
C VAL A 8 -4.28 6.13 -2.85
N LEU A 9 -4.09 5.13 -3.73
CA LEU A 9 -4.58 3.77 -3.50
C LEU A 9 -3.95 3.12 -2.26
N ILE A 10 -2.64 3.33 -2.06
CA ILE A 10 -1.94 2.74 -0.91
C ILE A 10 -2.28 3.47 0.39
N LEU A 11 -2.44 4.79 0.35
CA LEU A 11 -2.99 5.58 1.46
C LEU A 11 -4.39 5.07 1.85
N SER A 12 -5.26 4.81 0.88
CA SER A 12 -6.57 4.21 1.12
C SER A 12 -6.48 2.83 1.77
N ALA A 13 -5.55 1.98 1.32
CA ALA A 13 -5.36 0.64 1.88
C ALA A 13 -4.85 0.68 3.33
N MET A 14 -3.86 1.54 3.61
CA MET A 14 -3.35 1.73 4.98
C MET A 14 -4.43 2.26 5.93
N LEU A 15 -5.28 3.16 5.45
CA LEU A 15 -6.38 3.71 6.23
C LEU A 15 -7.43 2.63 6.55
N LEU A 16 -7.76 1.76 5.60
CA LEU A 16 -8.65 0.61 5.80
C LEU A 16 -8.10 -0.39 6.83
N ILE A 17 -6.81 -0.72 6.74
CA ILE A 17 -6.13 -1.60 7.70
C ILE A 17 -6.15 -0.99 9.11
N THR A 18 -5.95 0.33 9.22
CA THR A 18 -5.99 1.06 10.50
C THR A 18 -7.40 1.05 11.11
N VAL A 19 -8.44 1.25 10.29
CA VAL A 19 -9.84 1.20 10.74
C VAL A 19 -10.22 -0.20 11.21
N LEU A 20 -9.83 -1.25 10.48
CA LEU A 20 -10.10 -2.63 10.85
C LEU A 20 -9.35 -3.05 12.13
N PHE A 21 -8.15 -2.50 12.36
CA PHE A 21 -7.43 -2.68 13.62
C PHE A 21 -8.14 -1.99 14.79
N TYR A 22 -8.61 -0.76 14.61
CA TYR A 22 -9.39 -0.05 15.64
C TYR A 22 -10.76 -0.68 15.91
N ALA A 23 -11.33 -1.38 14.94
CA ALA A 23 -12.55 -2.18 15.10
C ALA A 23 -12.34 -3.51 15.84
N ASP A 24 -11.13 -3.74 16.36
CA ASP A 24 -10.70 -4.98 17.06
C ASP A 24 -10.83 -6.25 16.18
N MET A 25 -10.97 -6.08 14.86
CA MET A 25 -11.12 -7.18 13.89
C MET A 25 -9.77 -7.75 13.44
N LEU A 26 -8.66 -7.02 13.63
CA LEU A 26 -7.32 -7.49 13.31
C LEU A 26 -6.46 -7.58 14.57
N GLY A 27 -5.89 -8.77 14.81
CA GLY A 27 -4.84 -8.91 15.81
C GLY A 27 -3.55 -8.19 15.38
N GLN A 28 -2.68 -7.86 16.34
CA GLN A 28 -1.37 -7.22 16.07
C GLN A 28 -0.56 -7.91 14.96
N LYS A 29 -0.70 -9.23 14.84
CA LYS A 29 -0.01 -10.05 13.84
C LYS A 29 -0.50 -9.75 12.42
N ASP A 30 -1.80 -9.57 12.24
CA ASP A 30 -2.41 -9.23 10.95
C ASP A 30 -2.13 -7.78 10.55
N LEU A 31 -2.08 -6.86 11.54
CA LEU A 31 -1.67 -5.47 11.31
C LEU A 31 -0.24 -5.42 10.76
N ASN A 32 0.70 -6.11 11.40
CA ASN A 32 2.10 -6.12 10.98
C ASN A 32 2.27 -6.74 9.60
N ASN A 33 1.52 -7.82 9.30
CA ASN A 33 1.55 -8.48 8.00
C ASN A 33 0.94 -7.60 6.89
N GLY A 34 -0.17 -6.92 7.17
CA GLY A 34 -0.83 -5.97 6.26
C GLY A 34 0.02 -4.74 5.98
N LEU A 35 0.71 -4.22 7.00
CA LEU A 35 1.65 -3.11 6.85
C LEU A 35 2.87 -3.52 6.02
N PHE A 36 3.42 -4.70 6.27
CA PHE A 36 4.53 -5.27 5.48
C PHE A 36 4.13 -5.44 4.01
N ALA A 37 2.95 -6.01 3.74
CA ALA A 37 2.42 -6.16 2.39
C ALA A 37 2.24 -4.81 1.69
N CYS A 38 1.68 -3.79 2.36
CA CYS A 38 1.55 -2.44 1.81
C CYS A 38 2.92 -1.84 1.46
N THR A 39 3.93 -2.09 2.29
CA THR A 39 5.30 -1.58 2.08
C THR A 39 5.93 -2.24 0.85
N VAL A 40 5.83 -3.57 0.73
CA VAL A 40 6.33 -4.32 -0.44
C VAL A 40 5.61 -3.89 -1.72
N VAL A 41 4.29 -3.72 -1.68
CA VAL A 41 3.50 -3.25 -2.83
C VAL A 41 3.85 -1.81 -3.20
N TRP A 42 4.11 -0.94 -2.23
CA TRP A 42 4.54 0.44 -2.46
C TRP A 42 5.88 0.48 -3.19
N PHE A 43 6.92 -0.16 -2.63
CA PHE A 43 8.25 -0.16 -3.22
C PHE A 43 8.32 -0.97 -4.53
N GLY A 44 7.67 -2.12 -4.58
CA GLY A 44 7.60 -2.95 -5.79
C GLY A 44 6.84 -2.28 -6.93
N GLY A 45 5.72 -1.63 -6.62
CA GLY A 45 4.95 -0.88 -7.60
C GLY A 45 5.65 0.40 -8.07
N LEU A 46 6.32 1.13 -7.18
CA LEU A 46 7.18 2.25 -7.57
C LEU A 46 8.33 1.81 -8.48
N ALA A 47 9.01 0.71 -8.14
CA ALA A 47 10.08 0.16 -8.96
C ALA A 47 9.56 -0.29 -10.34
N ALA A 48 8.40 -0.96 -10.41
CA ALA A 48 7.78 -1.37 -11.66
C ALA A 48 7.35 -0.18 -12.52
N VAL A 49 6.76 0.86 -11.91
CA VAL A 49 6.37 2.10 -12.59
C VAL A 49 7.60 2.87 -13.09
N ASP A 50 8.67 2.94 -12.29
CA ASP A 50 9.92 3.58 -12.69
C ASP A 50 10.58 2.82 -13.85
N TYR A 51 10.59 1.48 -13.79
CA TYR A 51 11.11 0.63 -14.85
C TYR A 51 10.33 0.77 -16.16
N TRP A 52 8.99 0.85 -16.09
CA TRP A 52 8.13 1.11 -17.24
C TRP A 52 8.34 2.50 -17.81
N LYS A 53 8.47 3.52 -16.95
CA LYS A 53 8.76 4.89 -17.39
C LYS A 53 10.14 5.07 -18.01
N LYS A 54 11.14 4.29 -17.57
CA LYS A 54 12.47 4.30 -18.19
C LYS A 54 12.50 3.62 -19.55
N LYS A 55 11.49 2.82 -19.87
CA LYS A 55 11.39 2.05 -21.12
C LYS A 55 10.45 2.68 -22.15
N ALA A 56 9.66 3.68 -21.76
CA ALA A 56 8.77 4.48 -22.61
C ALA A 56 9.41 5.83 -22.95
#